data_AF-A0A922WSF5-F1
#
_entry.id   AF-A0A922WSF5-F1
#
_cell.length_a   1.000
_cell.length_b   1.000
_cell.length_c   1.000
_cell.angle_alpha   90.00
_cell.angle_beta   90.00
_cell.angle_gamma   90.00
#
_symmetry.space_group_name_H-M   'P 1'
#
loop_
_entity.id
_entity.type
_entity.pdbx_description
1 polymer ?
#
loop_
_entity_poly.entity_id
_entity_poly.type
_entity_poly.pdbx_seq_one_letter_code
_entity_poly.pdbx_strand_id
1 'polypeptide(L)'
;MVFQILLGALGLMLIAFPQMLQADPKQRHYKRLEQLRNGADEAFFEERRQLETYQPRGYWPTRALGAFLVFIALSKALFDK
;
A
#
# COMPACT_ATOMS: atom_id res chain seq x y z
N MET A 1 2.11 7.39 27.64
CA MET A 1 0.72 7.41 27.17
C MET A 1 0.50 8.12 25.82
N VAL A 2 0.70 9.44 25.67
CA VAL A 2 0.37 10.16 24.40
C VAL A 2 1.03 9.54 23.17
N PHE A 3 2.32 9.19 23.26
CA PHE A 3 3.07 8.56 22.17
C PHE A 3 2.51 7.18 21.76
N GLN A 4 2.05 6.36 22.71
CA GLN A 4 1.46 5.04 22.45
C GLN A 4 0.12 5.17 21.72
N ILE A 5 -0.69 6.17 22.08
CA ILE A 5 -1.98 6.45 21.44
C ILE A 5 -1.77 6.86 19.99
N LEU A 6 -0.83 7.76 19.72
CA LEU A 6 -0.47 8.16 18.35
C LEU A 6 0.03 6.99 17.51
N LEU A 7 0.90 6.15 18.09
CA LEU A 7 1.47 5.00 17.39
C LEU A 7 0.42 3.92 17.08
N GLY A 8 -0.50 3.67 18.02
CA GLY A 8 -1.65 2.78 17.81
C GLY A 8 -2.63 3.32 16.77
N ALA A 9 -2.94 4.61 16.80
CA ALA A 9 -3.82 5.26 15.81
C ALA A 9 -3.21 5.19 14.40
N LEU A 10 -1.91 5.44 14.26
CA LEU A 10 -1.18 5.30 13.01
C LEU A 10 -1.20 3.85 12.50
N GLY A 11 -0.99 2.87 13.38
CA GLY A 11 -1.08 1.44 13.06
C GLY A 11 -2.47 1.03 12.54
N LEU A 12 -3.54 1.52 13.18
CA LEU A 12 -4.92 1.26 12.73
C LEU A 12 -5.21 1.92 11.38
N MET A 13 -4.74 3.15 11.18
CA MET A 13 -4.88 3.86 9.91
C MET A 13 -4.22 3.11 8.76
N LEU A 14 -3.04 2.51 9.00
CA LEU A 14 -2.32 1.67 8.03
C LEU A 14 -3.07 0.39 7.64
N ILE A 15 -3.77 -0.22 8.59
CA ILE A 15 -4.56 -1.44 8.36
C ILE A 15 -5.83 -1.11 7.56
N ALA A 16 -6.53 -0.05 7.96
CA ALA A 16 -7.79 0.38 7.34
C ALA A 16 -7.58 1.03 5.97
N PHE A 17 -6.53 1.85 5.82
CA PHE A 17 -6.25 2.64 4.62
C PHE A 17 -4.81 2.46 4.10
N PRO A 18 -4.39 1.23 3.76
CA PRO A 18 -3.03 0.97 3.28
C PRO A 18 -2.70 1.68 1.96
N GLN A 19 -3.74 2.05 1.20
CA GLN A 19 -3.67 2.80 -0.05
C GLN A 19 -3.16 4.25 0.10
N MET A 20 -3.12 4.80 1.32
CA MET A 20 -2.58 6.16 1.52
C MET A 20 -1.04 6.22 1.45
N LEU A 21 -0.35 5.09 1.68
CA LEU A 21 1.12 5.05 1.63
C LEU A 21 1.68 4.44 0.37
N GLN A 22 0.92 3.57 -0.29
CA GLN A 22 1.30 3.06 -1.59
C GLN A 22 0.58 3.88 -2.65
N ALA A 23 1.34 4.61 -3.46
CA ALA A 23 0.79 5.26 -4.64
C ALA A 23 0.13 4.16 -5.49
N ASP A 24 -1.19 4.23 -5.63
CA ASP A 24 -2.05 3.16 -6.11
C ASP A 24 -1.48 2.57 -7.42
N PRO A 25 -0.75 1.43 -7.35
CA PRO A 25 -0.04 0.91 -8.51
C PRO A 25 -1.05 0.54 -9.59
N LYS A 26 -2.28 0.23 -9.17
CA LYS A 26 -3.45 0.02 -10.00
C LYS A 26 -3.81 1.29 -10.79
N GLN A 27 -3.83 2.48 -10.18
CA GLN A 27 -4.13 3.71 -10.92
C GLN A 27 -3.06 4.05 -11.95
N ARG A 28 -1.77 3.94 -11.59
CA ARG A 28 -0.67 4.16 -12.56
C ARG A 28 -0.77 3.16 -13.71
N HIS A 29 -1.07 1.92 -13.38
CA HIS A 29 -1.26 0.84 -14.33
C HIS A 29 -2.39 1.15 -15.32
N TYR A 30 -3.61 1.44 -14.83
CA TYR A 30 -4.73 1.81 -15.70
C TYR A 30 -4.44 3.04 -16.56
N LYS A 31 -3.82 4.07 -15.97
CA LYS A 31 -3.45 5.28 -16.69
C LYS A 31 -2.47 4.99 -17.83
N ARG A 32 -1.49 4.11 -17.61
CA ARG A 32 -0.54 3.71 -18.66
C ARG A 32 -1.23 2.89 -19.75
N LEU A 33 -2.11 1.96 -19.36
CA LEU A 33 -2.87 1.14 -20.31
C LEU A 33 -3.79 2.00 -21.19
N GLU A 34 -4.40 3.05 -20.62
CA GLU A 34 -5.18 4.03 -21.35
C GLU A 34 -4.33 4.85 -22.33
N GLN A 35 -3.14 5.30 -21.92
CA GLN A 35 -2.18 5.97 -22.81
C GLN A 35 -1.83 5.08 -24.01
N LEU A 36 -1.50 3.81 -23.77
CA LEU A 36 -1.20 2.85 -24.83
C LEU A 36 -2.41 2.60 -25.72
N ARG A 37 -3.64 2.57 -25.17
CA ARG A 37 -4.89 2.45 -25.96
C ARG A 37 -5.10 3.65 -26.89
N ASN A 38 -4.69 4.84 -26.46
CA ASN A 38 -4.79 6.07 -27.25
C ASN A 38 -3.64 6.25 -28.26
N GLY A 39 -2.77 5.25 -28.42
CA GLY A 39 -1.68 5.27 -29.39
C GLY A 39 -0.37 5.88 -28.89
N ALA A 40 -0.18 5.99 -27.57
CA ALA A 40 1.12 6.36 -27.01
C ALA A 40 2.17 5.28 -27.33
N ASP A 41 3.43 5.72 -27.50
CA ASP A 41 4.55 4.81 -27.76
C ASP A 41 4.79 3.85 -26.60
N GLU A 42 5.06 2.59 -26.96
CA GLU A 42 5.54 1.56 -26.04
C GLU A 42 6.99 1.86 -25.64
N ALA A 43 7.28 1.82 -24.35
CA ALA A 43 8.64 1.97 -23.83
C ALA A 43 9.52 0.76 -24.15
N PHE A 44 8.90 -0.41 -24.37
CA PHE A 44 9.57 -1.64 -24.76
C PHE A 44 8.59 -2.59 -25.47
N PHE A 45 9.13 -3.51 -26.26
CA PHE A 45 8.34 -4.49 -27.02
C PHE A 45 7.51 -5.37 -26.07
N GLU A 46 6.19 -5.46 -26.30
CA GLU A 46 5.22 -6.16 -25.45
C GLU A 46 4.87 -5.48 -24.10
N GLU A 47 5.12 -4.18 -23.93
CA GLU A 47 4.71 -3.44 -22.72
C GLU A 47 3.22 -3.63 -22.42
N ARG A 48 2.38 -3.57 -23.45
CA ARG A 48 0.92 -3.77 -23.32
C ARG A 48 0.56 -5.15 -22.76
N ARG A 49 1.25 -6.20 -23.20
CA ARG A 49 1.02 -7.60 -22.81
C ARG A 49 1.43 -7.87 -21.36
N GLN A 50 2.56 -7.31 -20.95
CA GLN A 50 3.01 -7.35 -19.55
C GLN A 50 2.08 -6.58 -18.63
N LEU A 51 1.54 -5.46 -19.11
CA LEU A 51 0.56 -4.69 -18.37
C LEU A 51 -0.75 -5.49 -18.24
N GLU A 52 -1.29 -6.04 -19.32
CA GLU A 52 -2.54 -6.83 -19.25
C GLU A 52 -2.45 -8.05 -18.32
N THR A 53 -1.25 -8.61 -18.12
CA THR A 53 -0.98 -9.73 -17.20
C THR A 53 -0.60 -9.31 -15.79
N TYR A 54 -0.48 -8.00 -15.51
CA TYR A 54 -0.11 -7.47 -14.20
C TYR A 54 -1.20 -7.77 -13.17
N GLN A 55 -0.93 -8.73 -12.27
CA GLN A 55 -1.71 -8.89 -11.07
C GLN A 55 -1.22 -7.90 -10.00
N PRO A 56 -2.08 -6.97 -9.52
CA PRO A 56 -1.68 -6.08 -8.45
C PRO A 56 -1.33 -6.90 -7.20
N ARG A 57 -0.08 -6.81 -6.75
CA ARG A 57 0.34 -7.36 -5.46
C ARG A 57 -0.51 -6.70 -4.38
N GLY A 58 -1.22 -7.52 -3.59
CA GLY A 58 -2.13 -7.02 -2.56
C GLY A 58 -1.42 -6.19 -1.49
N TYR A 59 -2.20 -5.38 -0.77
CA TYR A 59 -1.73 -4.50 0.32
C TYR A 59 -1.25 -5.24 1.60
N TRP A 60 -0.95 -6.54 1.50
CA TRP A 60 -0.55 -7.39 2.63
C TRP A 60 0.66 -6.85 3.41
N PRO A 61 1.74 -6.36 2.77
CA PRO A 61 2.90 -5.85 3.51
C PRO A 61 2.56 -4.64 4.38
N THR A 62 1.73 -3.72 3.85
CA THR A 62 1.33 -2.50 4.58
C THR A 62 0.41 -2.84 5.76
N ARG A 63 -0.51 -3.80 5.57
CA ARG A 63 -1.36 -4.27 6.66
C ARG A 63 -0.56 -4.99 7.75
N ALA A 64 0.42 -5.80 7.37
CA ALA A 64 1.33 -6.45 8.31
C ALA A 64 2.15 -5.42 9.11
N LEU A 65 2.65 -4.37 8.44
CA LEU A 65 3.35 -3.26 9.09
C LEU A 65 2.44 -2.51 10.07
N GLY A 66 1.20 -2.22 9.67
CA GLY A 66 0.20 -1.61 10.55
C GLY A 66 -0.11 -2.46 11.79
N ALA A 67 -0.32 -3.77 11.59
CA ALA A 67 -0.56 -4.71 12.68
C ALA A 67 0.64 -4.81 13.65
N PHE A 68 1.87 -4.78 13.11
CA PHE A 68 3.09 -4.77 13.92
C PHE A 68 3.20 -3.51 14.79
N LEU A 69 2.87 -2.34 14.24
CA LEU A 69 2.87 -1.08 15.01
C LEU A 69 1.82 -1.08 16.13
N VAL A 70 0.61 -1.58 15.86
CA VAL A 70 -0.42 -1.75 16.89
C VAL A 70 0.07 -2.69 17.99
N PHE A 71 0.72 -3.80 17.60
CA PHE A 71 1.28 -4.76 18.55
C PHE A 71 2.35 -4.14 19.46
N ILE A 72 3.26 -3.32 18.91
CA ILE A 72 4.27 -2.60 19.71
C ILE A 72 3.61 -1.63 20.68
N ALA A 73 2.62 -0.85 20.22
CA ALA A 73 1.92 0.11 21.07
C ALA A 73 1.23 -0.57 22.25
N LEU A 74 0.54 -1.69 22.00
CA LEU A 74 -0.13 -2.50 23.03
C LEU A 74 0.88 -3.14 23.98
N SER A 75 1.94 -3.75 23.46
CA SER A 75 2.98 -4.37 24.27
C SER A 75 3.61 -3.35 25.22
N LYS A 76 4.00 -2.18 24.70
CA LYS A 76 4.54 -1.10 25.55
C LYS A 76 3.55 -0.62 26.59
N ALA A 77 2.27 -0.46 26.24
CA ALA A 77 1.24 -0.05 27.20
C ALA A 77 0.96 -1.11 28.29
N LEU A 78 1.19 -2.39 27.99
CA LEU A 78 1.05 -3.50 28.95
C LEU A 78 2.24 -3.59 29.91
N PHE A 79 3.47 -3.34 29.42
CA PHE A 79 4.70 -3.40 30.21
C PHE A 79 5.03 -2.09 30.97
N ASP A 80 4.41 -0.95 30.60
CA ASP A 80 4.50 0.31 31.35
C ASP A 80 3.50 0.40 32.53
N LYS A 81 2.68 -0.64 32.76
CA LYS A 81 1.83 -0.78 33.96
C LYS A 81 2.60 -1.49 35.07
#